data_AF-A0A923X4Z2-F1
#
_entry.id   AF-A0A923X4Z2-F1
#
_cell.length_a   1.000
_cell.length_b   1.000
_cell.length_c   1.000
_cell.angle_alpha   90.00
_cell.angle_beta   90.00
_cell.angle_gamma   90.00
#
_symmetry.space_group_name_H-M   'P 1'
#
loop_
_entity.id
_entity.type
_entity.pdbx_description
1 polymer ?
#
loop_
_entity_poly.entity_id
_entity_poly.type
_entity_poly.pdbx_seq_one_letter_code
_entity_poly.pdbx_strand_id
1 'polypeptide(L)' 'MKNLLYKRTTNLRHWVGNGFPVRTIFSYSDIAKDISPFLLMDYGGPHTFTPTNVRRGVEEHP' A
#
# COMPACT_ATOMS: atom_id res chain seq x y z
N MET A 1 -23.66 0.68 -18.83
CA MET A 1 -22.54 1.56 -18.44
C MET A 1 -22.22 1.33 -16.97
N LYS A 2 -20.97 1.56 -16.56
CA LYS A 2 -20.58 1.54 -15.14
C LYS A 2 -20.85 2.91 -14.53
N ASN A 3 -21.29 2.93 -13.26
CA ASN A 3 -21.52 4.16 -12.49
C ASN A 3 -20.40 4.37 -11.47
N LEU A 4 -20.03 5.62 -11.21
CA LEU A 4 -19.10 5.97 -10.15
C LEU A 4 -19.84 5.98 -8.80
N LEU A 5 -19.43 5.14 -7.85
CA LEU A 5 -19.98 5.15 -6.50
C LEU A 5 -19.29 6.20 -5.62
N TYR A 6 -17.96 6.18 -5.57
CA TYR A 6 -17.15 7.14 -4.82
C TYR A 6 -15.70 7.18 -5.33
N LYS A 7 -14.96 8.20 -4.91
CA LYS A 7 -13.51 8.32 -5.07
C LYS A 7 -12.87 8.49 -3.69
N ARG A 8 -11.82 7.72 -3.41
CA ARG A 8 -11.03 7.83 -2.18
C ARG A 8 -9.58 8.20 -2.51
N THR A 9 -8.99 9.07 -1.70
CA THR A 9 -7.58 9.42 -1.79
C THR A 9 -6.99 9.34 -0.38
N THR A 10 -5.74 8.90 -0.28
CA THR A 10 -4.98 8.94 0.97
C THR A 10 -3.64 9.59 0.75
N ASN A 11 -3.21 10.36 1.74
CA ASN A 11 -1.84 10.88 1.83
C ASN A 11 -1.06 10.21 2.96
N LEU A 12 -1.68 9.28 3.69
CA LEU A 12 -1.04 8.56 4.78
C LEU A 12 -0.01 7.60 4.21
N ARG A 13 1.26 7.90 4.48
CA ARG A 13 2.38 7.03 4.17
C ARG A 13 2.76 6.24 5.41
N HIS A 14 3.16 4.99 5.20
CA HIS A 14 3.74 4.17 6.23
C HIS A 14 4.83 3.29 5.62
N TRP A 15 5.56 2.60 6.48
CA TRP A 15 6.61 1.68 6.07
C TRP A 15 6.14 0.24 6.25
N VAL A 16 6.38 -0.59 5.24
CA VAL A 16 6.40 -2.04 5.40
C VAL A 16 7.86 -2.47 5.46
N GLY A 17 8.30 -2.93 6.64
CA GLY A 17 9.72 -3.12 6.94
C GLY A 17 10.51 -1.80 6.84
N ASN A 18 11.68 -1.84 6.21
CA ASN A 18 12.54 -0.66 5.98
C ASN A 18 12.86 -0.42 4.49
N GLY A 19 12.23 -1.18 3.58
CA GLY A 19 12.44 -1.10 2.13
C GLY A 19 11.24 -0.57 1.33
N PHE A 20 10.07 -0.46 1.94
CA PHE A 20 8.82 -0.16 1.22
C PHE A 20 8.06 1.00 1.88
N PRO A 21 8.32 2.26 1.47
CA PRO A 21 7.53 3.42 1.83
C PRO A 21 6.26 3.44 0.97
N VAL A 22 5.15 3.01 1.54
CA VAL A 22 3.90 2.80 0.82
C VAL A 22 2.79 3.72 1.30
N ARG A 23 1.70 3.77 0.54
CA ARG A 23 0.40 4.28 0.96
C ARG A 23 -0.70 3.28 0.60
N THR A 24 -1.66 3.09 1.49
CA THR A 24 -2.76 2.15 1.28
C THR A 24 -3.87 2.77 0.45
N ILE A 25 -4.06 2.30 -0.78
CA ILE A 25 -5.16 2.72 -1.65
C ILE A 25 -6.48 2.12 -1.13
N PHE A 26 -6.48 0.81 -0.87
CA PHE A 26 -7.59 0.11 -0.22
C PHE A 26 -7.14 -1.02 0.70
N SER A 27 -8.01 -1.35 1.65
CA SER A 27 -7.88 -2.46 2.59
C SER A 27 -9.28 -3.02 2.87
N TYR A 28 -9.35 -4.34 3.08
CA TYR A 28 -10.55 -5.07 3.46
C TYR A 28 -11.11 -4.61 4.83
N SER A 29 -10.30 -3.96 5.67
CA SER A 29 -10.75 -3.39 6.94
C SER A 29 -11.86 -2.34 6.79
N ASP A 30 -11.93 -1.65 5.65
CA ASP A 30 -12.81 -0.48 5.48
C ASP A 30 -13.97 -0.74 4.52
N ILE A 31 -13.69 -1.37 3.37
CA ILE A 31 -14.61 -1.42 2.21
C ILE A 31 -14.71 -2.81 1.57
N ALA A 32 -14.49 -3.90 2.33
CA ALA A 32 -14.39 -5.27 1.83
C ALA A 32 -15.45 -5.68 0.80
N LYS A 33 -16.72 -5.31 1.03
CA LYS A 33 -17.83 -5.68 0.13
C LYS A 33 -17.70 -5.04 -1.26
N ASP A 34 -17.23 -3.80 -1.32
CA ASP A 34 -17.13 -3.04 -2.57
C ASP A 34 -15.88 -3.42 -3.39
N ILE A 35 -14.84 -3.94 -2.72
CA ILE A 35 -13.56 -4.29 -3.35
C ILE A 35 -13.38 -5.80 -3.58
N SER A 36 -14.33 -6.64 -3.18
CA SER A 36 -14.22 -8.09 -3.39
C SER A 36 -13.96 -8.43 -4.87
N PRO A 37 -13.02 -9.35 -5.18
CA PRO A 37 -12.27 -10.25 -4.28
C PRO A 37 -10.91 -9.69 -3.81
N PHE A 38 -10.65 -8.39 -3.98
CA PHE A 38 -9.38 -7.78 -3.60
C PHE A 38 -9.33 -7.51 -2.09
N LEU A 39 -8.18 -7.74 -1.47
CA LEU A 39 -7.99 -7.55 -0.03
C LEU A 39 -7.26 -6.25 0.31
N LEU A 40 -6.15 -5.97 -0.36
CA LEU A 40 -5.31 -4.82 -0.04
C LEU A 40 -4.56 -4.37 -1.29
N MET A 41 -4.36 -3.06 -1.41
CA MET A 41 -3.41 -2.48 -2.36
C MET A 41 -2.62 -1.37 -1.69
N ASP A 42 -1.33 -1.64 -1.51
CA ASP A 42 -0.34 -0.64 -1.15
C ASP A 42 0.41 -0.16 -2.38
N TYR A 43 0.59 1.15 -2.49
CA TYR A 43 1.33 1.78 -3.56
C TYR A 43 2.68 2.29 -3.03
N GLY A 44 3.78 1.71 -3.54
CA GLY A 44 5.15 2.20 -3.31
C GLY A 44 5.33 3.55 -3.99
N GLY A 45 5.26 4.63 -3.21
CA GLY A 45 5.45 5.98 -3.72
C GLY A 45 6.91 6.28 -4.08
N PRO A 46 7.19 7.36 -4.83
CA PRO A 46 8.56 7.79 -5.07
C PRO A 46 9.32 7.98 -3.76
N HIS A 47 10.45 7.27 -3.64
CA HIS A 47 11.38 7.41 -2.54
C HIS A 47 12.79 7.18 -3.08
N THR A 48 13.70 8.10 -2.76
CA THR A 48 15.10 7.98 -3.15
C THR A 48 15.85 7.23 -2.06
N PHE A 49 16.33 6.03 -2.39
CA PHE A 49 17.19 5.27 -1.49
C PHE A 49 18.65 5.63 -1.75
N THR A 50 19.38 6.00 -0.69
CA THR A 50 20.84 6.13 -0.77
C THR A 50 21.51 4.75 -0.85
N PRO A 51 22.69 4.65 -1.49
CA PRO A 51 23.50 3.42 -1.44
C PRO A 51 23.76 2.98 0.00
N THR A 52 23.76 1.68 0.26
CA THR A 52 24.00 1.08 1.58
C THR A 52 24.54 -0.33 1.44
N ASN A 53 25.24 -0.81 2.47
CA ASN A 53 25.67 -2.21 2.59
C ASN A 53 24.62 -3.08 3.29
N VAL A 54 23.53 -2.49 3.77
CA VAL A 54 22.44 -3.19 4.47
C VAL A 54 21.33 -3.55 3.48
N ARG A 55 20.87 -4.80 3.50
CA ARG A 55 19.69 -5.21 2.74
C ARG A 55 18.44 -4.58 3.36
N ARG A 56 17.79 -3.67 2.62
CA ARG A 56 16.47 -3.13 2.99
C ARG A 56 15.38 -4.06 2.46
N GLY A 57 14.25 -4.13 3.14
CA GLY A 57 13.12 -4.96 2.74
C GLY A 57 12.12 -5.14 3.88
N VAL A 58 11.42 -6.26 3.83
CA VAL A 58 10.64 -6.80 4.95
C VAL A 58 11.41 -8.00 5.46
N GLU A 59 11.44 -8.16 6.78
CA GLU A 59 11.96 -9.39 7.40
C GLU A 59 11.06 -10.58 7.03
N GLU A 60 11.46 -11.77 7.48
CA GLU A 60 10.67 -12.98 7.29
C GLU A 60 9.22 -12.78 7.78
N HIS A 61 8.27 -13.19 6.93
CA HIS A 61 6.85 -13.14 7.21
C HIS A 61 6.19 -14.47 6.77
N PRO A 62 5.10 -14.90 7.43
CA PRO A 62 4.32 -16.09 7.04
C PRO A 62 3.76 -16.05 5.62
#